data_AF-A0A4Q2QT17-F1
#
_entry.id   AF-A0A4Q2QT17-F1
#
_cell.length_a   1.000
_cell.length_b   1.000
_cell.length_c   1.000
_cell.angle_alpha   90.00
_cell.angle_beta   90.00
_cell.angle_gamma   90.00
#
_symmetry.space_group_name_H-M   'P 1'
#
loop_
_entity.id
_entity.type
_entity.pdbx_description
1 polymer ?
#
loop_
_entity_poly.entity_id
_entity_poly.type
_entity_poly.pdbx_seq_one_letter_code
_entity_poly.pdbx_strand_id
1 'polypeptide(L)'
;RYGGDLTMLKTLISKDFPVIIEMGYDPVEDDQGWMGHYLLLKGYDDSVGVFITNDSFLGESRNYSYEYITEWWQHFNYVYITLYESGREPELLTLMGENADERQNMTNALQIAANEASLDGSDPYAWFNIGENLTMLGEYERAVQAFDQALTIGLPWRWNWYHFTSLEAYNAVGRYEDTLRLAQANLNDGGGQYVEETFYYAAVAREKLGETQRA
;
A
#
# COMPACT_ATOMS: atom_id res chain seq x y z
N ARG A 1 2.25 -1.59 -9.77
CA ARG A 1 2.64 -2.95 -9.32
C ARG A 1 3.04 -2.85 -7.86
N TYR A 2 3.13 -3.97 -7.15
CA TYR A 2 3.47 -4.06 -5.73
C TYR A 2 4.79 -4.81 -5.54
N GLY A 3 5.31 -4.84 -4.31
CA GLY A 3 6.53 -5.57 -3.98
C GLY A 3 7.75 -5.11 -4.79
N GLY A 4 7.84 -3.81 -5.07
CA GLY A 4 9.03 -3.24 -5.71
C GLY A 4 10.25 -3.29 -4.79
N ASP A 5 11.44 -3.21 -5.39
CA ASP A 5 12.69 -3.05 -4.67
C ASP A 5 13.53 -1.92 -5.26
N LEU A 6 14.64 -1.58 -4.58
CA LEU A 6 15.54 -0.53 -5.04
C LEU A 6 16.13 -0.81 -6.43
N THR A 7 16.34 -2.09 -6.76
CA THR A 7 16.89 -2.49 -8.06
C THR A 7 15.90 -2.21 -9.18
N MET A 8 14.62 -2.52 -8.98
CA MET A 8 13.54 -2.23 -9.92
C MET A 8 13.41 -0.72 -10.13
N LEU A 9 13.35 0.07 -9.05
CA LEU A 9 13.25 1.52 -9.15
C LEU A 9 14.43 2.12 -9.94
N LYS A 10 15.66 1.73 -9.61
CA LYS A 10 16.86 2.19 -10.32
C LYS A 10 16.88 1.74 -11.78
N THR A 11 16.48 0.50 -12.06
CA THR A 11 16.40 -0.05 -13.42
C THR A 11 15.47 0.80 -14.28
N LEU A 12 14.26 1.07 -13.79
CA LEU A 12 13.27 1.89 -14.49
C LEU A 12 13.79 3.32 -14.71
N ILE A 13 14.30 3.98 -13.65
CA ILE A 13 14.81 5.35 -13.73
C ILE A 13 16.00 5.44 -14.70
N SER A 14 16.92 4.48 -14.68
CA SER A 14 18.08 4.44 -15.59
C SER A 14 17.71 4.26 -17.07
N LYS A 15 16.46 3.89 -17.34
CA LYS A 15 15.87 3.73 -18.67
C LYS A 15 14.87 4.82 -19.00
N ASP A 16 14.94 5.96 -18.30
CA ASP A 16 14.06 7.11 -18.50
C ASP A 16 12.58 6.75 -18.34
N PHE A 17 12.27 5.87 -17.38
CA PHE A 17 10.91 5.64 -16.89
C PHE A 17 10.76 6.29 -15.51
N PRO A 18 10.12 7.45 -15.41
CA PRO A 18 9.80 8.05 -14.11
C PRO A 18 8.88 7.13 -13.32
N VAL A 19 9.07 7.10 -12.01
CA VAL A 19 8.30 6.22 -11.12
C VAL A 19 7.70 7.05 -10.00
N ILE A 20 6.38 6.92 -9.81
CA ILE A 20 5.72 7.41 -8.61
C ILE A 20 5.64 6.23 -7.63
N ILE A 21 6.00 6.48 -6.37
CA ILE A 21 5.71 5.56 -5.27
C ILE A 21 4.74 6.22 -4.30
N GLU A 22 3.94 5.40 -3.63
CA GLU A 22 3.18 5.80 -2.45
C GLU A 22 3.89 5.26 -1.23
N MET A 23 3.99 6.03 -0.17
CA MET A 23 4.68 5.66 1.06
C MET A 23 3.99 6.32 2.26
N GLY A 24 4.23 5.79 3.46
CA GLY A 24 3.84 6.53 4.65
C GLY A 24 4.70 7.77 4.83
N TYR A 25 4.22 8.71 5.63
CA TYR A 25 4.96 9.91 5.97
C TYR A 25 4.42 10.46 7.28
N ASP A 26 5.32 10.87 8.19
CA ASP A 26 4.95 11.58 9.40
C ASP A 26 5.77 12.87 9.53
N PRO A 27 5.22 14.03 9.14
CA PRO A 27 5.88 15.31 9.33
C PRO A 27 5.74 15.75 10.78
N VAL A 28 6.62 15.22 11.65
CA VAL A 28 6.61 15.50 13.09
C VAL A 28 6.71 17.00 13.39
N GLU A 29 7.40 17.77 12.55
CA GLU A 29 7.51 19.23 12.70
C GLU A 29 6.18 19.96 12.53
N ASP A 30 5.22 19.37 11.80
CA ASP A 30 3.90 19.93 11.52
C ASP A 30 2.78 19.36 12.42
N ASP A 31 3.11 18.44 13.34
CA ASP A 31 2.19 17.76 14.28
C ASP A 31 0.94 17.17 13.60
N GLN A 32 1.10 16.67 12.37
CA GLN A 32 -0.01 16.12 11.59
C GLN A 32 -0.24 14.63 11.85
N GLY A 33 0.78 13.91 12.32
CA GLY A 33 0.82 12.45 12.42
C GLY A 33 0.87 11.76 11.06
N TRP A 34 1.05 10.43 11.08
CA TRP A 34 1.15 9.57 9.91
C TRP A 34 0.06 9.84 8.85
N MET A 35 0.48 9.85 7.58
CA MET A 35 -0.37 9.95 6.40
C MET A 35 0.26 9.19 5.21
N GLY A 36 -0.55 8.88 4.20
CA GLY A 36 -0.05 8.48 2.89
C GLY A 36 0.55 9.66 2.15
N HIS A 37 1.56 9.40 1.34
CA HIS A 37 2.36 10.40 0.65
C HIS A 37 2.91 9.87 -0.67
N TYR A 38 3.04 10.75 -1.67
CA TYR A 38 3.50 10.37 -3.00
C TYR A 38 4.82 11.04 -3.35
N LEU A 39 5.78 10.25 -3.83
CA LEU A 39 7.04 10.73 -4.36
C LEU A 39 7.18 10.39 -5.84
N LEU A 40 7.49 11.38 -6.66
CA LEU A 40 7.97 11.16 -8.02
C LEU A 40 9.49 11.00 -8.00
N LEU A 41 9.98 9.80 -8.26
CA LEU A 41 11.40 9.49 -8.38
C LEU A 41 11.87 9.78 -9.81
N LYS A 42 12.90 10.61 -9.92
CA LYS A 42 13.44 11.08 -11.22
C LYS A 42 14.93 10.82 -11.39
N GLY A 43 15.62 10.34 -10.36
CA GLY A 43 17.04 10.08 -10.38
C GLY A 43 17.49 9.37 -9.11
N TYR A 44 18.74 8.91 -9.11
CA TYR A 44 19.39 8.34 -7.93
C TYR A 44 20.89 8.61 -7.97
N ASP A 45 21.54 8.58 -6.82
CA ASP A 45 22.99 8.67 -6.68
C ASP A 45 23.48 7.58 -5.71
N ASP A 46 24.05 6.52 -6.27
CA ASP A 46 24.59 5.40 -5.50
C ASP A 46 25.81 5.76 -4.67
N SER A 47 26.53 6.84 -4.99
CA SER A 47 27.71 7.26 -4.22
C SER A 47 27.36 7.78 -2.83
N VAL A 48 26.13 8.28 -2.67
CA VAL A 48 25.60 8.79 -1.39
C VAL A 48 24.32 8.08 -0.94
N GLY A 49 23.80 7.13 -1.73
CA GLY A 49 22.70 6.25 -1.36
C GLY A 49 21.34 6.94 -1.32
N VAL A 50 21.04 7.81 -2.29
CA VAL A 50 19.78 8.59 -2.32
C VAL A 50 19.01 8.47 -3.62
N PHE A 51 17.70 8.61 -3.55
CA PHE A 51 16.87 8.99 -4.69
C PHE A 51 16.68 10.51 -4.73
N ILE A 52 16.61 11.04 -5.94
CA ILE A 52 16.25 12.43 -6.23
C ILE A 52 14.77 12.42 -6.62
N THR A 53 13.95 13.19 -5.91
CA THR A 53 12.49 13.16 -6.03
C THR A 53 11.89 14.56 -6.23
N ASN A 54 10.66 14.58 -6.72
CA ASN A 54 9.73 15.67 -6.44
C ASN A 54 8.72 15.15 -5.40
N ASP A 55 8.56 15.91 -4.33
CA ASP A 55 7.75 15.56 -3.18
C ASP A 55 6.42 16.33 -3.23
N SER A 56 5.28 15.64 -3.09
CA SER A 56 3.96 16.27 -3.19
C SER A 56 3.64 17.24 -2.05
N PHE A 57 4.40 17.21 -0.95
CA PHE A 57 4.22 18.04 0.24
C PHE A 57 5.35 19.08 0.38
N LEU A 58 6.60 18.65 0.24
CA LEU A 58 7.80 19.47 0.43
C LEU A 58 8.36 20.11 -0.85
N GLY A 59 7.80 19.79 -2.02
CA GLY A 59 8.17 20.37 -3.31
C GLY A 59 9.32 19.66 -4.03
N GLU A 60 9.93 20.36 -4.98
CA GLU A 60 10.83 19.74 -5.96
C GLU A 60 12.25 19.46 -5.44
N SER A 61 12.91 18.47 -6.07
CA SER A 61 14.34 18.17 -5.93
C SER A 61 14.78 17.86 -4.49
N ARG A 62 13.96 17.05 -3.80
CA ARG A 62 14.29 16.49 -2.48
C ARG A 62 15.12 15.23 -2.66
N ASN A 63 16.04 14.99 -1.74
CA ASN A 63 16.83 13.76 -1.70
C ASN A 63 16.42 12.96 -0.49
N TYR A 64 16.09 11.69 -0.70
CA TYR A 64 15.77 10.74 0.35
C TYR A 64 16.73 9.57 0.30
N SER A 65 17.22 9.12 1.46
CA SER A 65 18.07 7.94 1.50
C SER A 65 17.29 6.70 1.07
N TYR A 66 18.00 5.72 0.54
CA TYR A 66 17.42 4.42 0.20
C TYR A 66 16.75 3.75 1.40
N GLU A 67 17.34 3.87 2.58
CA GLU A 67 16.80 3.34 3.83
C GLU A 67 15.48 4.02 4.20
N TYR A 68 15.43 5.36 4.14
CA TYR A 68 14.21 6.11 4.39
C TYR A 68 13.09 5.71 3.42
N ILE A 69 13.38 5.64 2.11
CA ILE A 69 12.37 5.18 1.15
C ILE A 69 11.93 3.75 1.50
N THR A 70 12.86 2.83 1.75
CA THR A 70 12.50 1.42 1.99
C THR A 70 11.61 1.25 3.23
N GLU A 71 11.92 1.94 4.32
CA GLU A 71 11.14 1.92 5.56
C GLU A 71 9.69 2.39 5.30
N TRP A 72 9.53 3.58 4.74
CA TRP A 72 8.21 4.17 4.60
C TRP A 72 7.40 3.61 3.42
N TRP A 73 8.07 3.10 2.39
CA TRP A 73 7.44 2.48 1.22
C TRP A 73 6.83 1.12 1.55
N GLN A 74 7.35 0.43 2.57
CA GLN A 74 6.77 -0.80 3.10
C GLN A 74 5.33 -0.60 3.53
N HIS A 75 5.00 0.56 4.08
CA HIS A 75 3.64 0.87 4.54
C HIS A 75 2.60 0.78 3.40
N PHE A 76 3.02 0.86 2.14
CA PHE A 76 2.16 0.79 0.97
C PHE A 76 2.52 -0.38 0.07
N ASN A 77 2.93 -1.50 0.67
CA ASN A 77 3.22 -2.76 -0.04
C ASN A 77 4.19 -2.57 -1.21
N TYR A 78 5.14 -1.65 -1.05
CA TYR A 78 6.11 -1.28 -2.06
C TYR A 78 5.46 -0.97 -3.44
N VAL A 79 4.34 -0.25 -3.44
CA VAL A 79 3.62 0.10 -4.66
C VAL A 79 4.42 1.09 -5.51
N TYR A 80 4.53 0.80 -6.79
CA TYR A 80 5.13 1.70 -7.78
C TYR A 80 4.27 1.81 -9.03
N ILE A 81 4.18 3.04 -9.52
CA ILE A 81 3.44 3.45 -10.70
C ILE A 81 4.45 4.01 -11.69
N THR A 82 4.70 3.28 -12.77
CA THR A 82 5.63 3.71 -13.80
C THR A 82 4.91 4.58 -14.83
N LEU A 83 5.48 5.75 -15.13
CA LEU A 83 4.99 6.64 -16.18
C LEU A 83 5.71 6.33 -17.48
N TYR A 84 4.95 6.12 -18.57
CA TYR A 84 5.51 5.79 -19.86
C TYR A 84 4.61 6.26 -20.99
N GLU A 85 5.21 6.52 -22.15
CA GLU A 85 4.47 6.69 -23.41
C GLU A 85 4.01 5.33 -23.91
N SER A 86 2.79 5.23 -24.44
CA SER A 86 2.18 3.96 -24.86
C SER A 86 3.04 3.13 -25.82
N GLY A 87 3.85 3.75 -26.67
CA GLY A 87 4.79 3.06 -27.56
C GLY A 87 5.94 2.32 -26.85
N ARG A 88 6.20 2.61 -25.57
CA ARG A 88 7.27 2.02 -24.76
C ARG A 88 6.78 0.90 -23.84
N GLU A 89 5.49 0.54 -23.88
CA GLU A 89 4.95 -0.54 -23.04
C GLU A 89 5.71 -1.87 -23.19
N PRO A 90 6.06 -2.35 -24.40
CA PRO A 90 6.80 -3.61 -24.53
C PRO A 90 8.19 -3.57 -23.89
N GLU A 91 8.86 -2.41 -23.93
CA GLU A 91 10.15 -2.19 -23.26
C GLU A 91 9.97 -2.25 -21.74
N LEU A 92 8.97 -1.55 -21.21
CA LEU A 92 8.64 -1.54 -19.79
C LEU A 92 8.35 -2.95 -19.27
N LEU A 93 7.47 -3.69 -19.94
CA LEU A 93 7.15 -5.07 -19.54
C LEU A 93 8.37 -5.99 -19.58
N THR A 94 9.28 -5.78 -20.55
CA THR A 94 10.55 -6.51 -20.60
C THR A 94 11.44 -6.20 -19.39
N LEU A 95 11.55 -4.93 -19.00
CA LEU A 95 12.32 -4.50 -17.83
C LEU A 95 11.73 -5.04 -16.52
N MET A 96 10.41 -5.13 -16.43
CA MET A 96 9.70 -5.63 -15.24
C MET A 96 9.85 -7.15 -15.07
N GLY A 97 10.20 -7.88 -16.13
CA GLY A 97 10.40 -9.32 -16.08
C GLY A 97 9.17 -10.05 -15.56
N GLU A 98 9.34 -10.90 -14.55
CA GLU A 98 8.23 -11.64 -13.92
C GLU A 98 7.17 -10.73 -13.28
N ASN A 99 7.54 -9.51 -12.87
CA ASN A 99 6.58 -8.54 -12.31
C ASN A 99 5.70 -7.88 -13.38
N ALA A 100 5.93 -8.17 -14.67
CA ALA A 100 5.04 -7.74 -15.74
C ALA A 100 3.69 -8.47 -15.66
N ASP A 101 3.67 -9.76 -15.29
CA ASP A 101 2.44 -10.50 -15.02
C ASP A 101 1.87 -10.10 -13.65
N GLU A 102 0.57 -9.81 -13.61
CA GLU A 102 -0.06 -9.25 -12.41
C GLU A 102 -0.15 -10.27 -11.28
N ARG A 103 -0.53 -11.50 -11.61
CA ARG A 103 -0.66 -12.55 -10.61
C ARG A 103 0.70 -12.96 -10.07
N GLN A 104 1.72 -13.03 -10.92
CA GLN A 104 3.09 -13.29 -10.51
C GLN A 104 3.64 -12.14 -9.66
N ASN A 105 3.37 -10.88 -10.01
CA ASN A 105 3.76 -9.74 -9.18
C ASN A 105 3.14 -9.78 -7.77
N MET A 106 1.84 -10.09 -7.65
CA MET A 106 1.19 -10.26 -6.35
C MET A 106 1.80 -11.42 -5.55
N THR A 107 2.17 -12.51 -6.23
CA THR A 107 2.86 -13.65 -5.61
C THR A 107 4.25 -13.27 -5.10
N ASN A 108 5.01 -12.49 -5.88
CA ASN A 108 6.33 -11.99 -5.49
C ASN A 108 6.22 -11.02 -4.30
N ALA A 109 5.27 -10.10 -4.33
CA ALA A 109 5.00 -9.15 -3.24
C ALA A 109 4.56 -9.87 -1.95
N LEU A 110 3.71 -10.91 -2.06
CA LEU A 110 3.37 -11.77 -0.94
C LEU A 110 4.60 -12.44 -0.33
N GLN A 111 5.54 -12.91 -1.15
CA GLN A 111 6.77 -13.55 -0.67
C GLN A 111 7.67 -12.56 0.08
N ILE A 112 7.76 -11.31 -0.39
CA ILE A 112 8.48 -10.23 0.31
C ILE A 112 7.87 -10.01 1.69
N ALA A 113 6.56 -9.73 1.76
CA ALA A 113 5.86 -9.47 3.02
C ALA A 113 5.92 -10.67 4.00
N ALA A 114 5.83 -11.91 3.47
CA ALA A 114 5.98 -13.12 4.28
C ALA A 114 7.38 -13.29 4.86
N ASN A 115 8.42 -12.90 4.10
CA ASN A 115 9.80 -12.91 4.59
C ASN A 115 9.99 -11.86 5.69
N GLU A 116 9.45 -10.66 5.52
CA GLU A 116 9.50 -9.58 6.52
C GLU A 116 8.81 -9.99 7.81
N ALA A 117 7.58 -10.50 7.75
CA ALA A 117 6.86 -10.99 8.93
C ALA A 117 7.56 -12.19 9.59
N SER A 118 8.36 -12.97 8.86
CA SER A 118 9.16 -14.06 9.41
C SER A 118 10.42 -13.54 10.13
N LEU A 119 11.00 -12.44 9.67
CA LEU A 119 12.14 -11.77 10.30
C LEU A 119 11.71 -10.98 11.54
N ASP A 120 10.57 -10.30 11.45
CA ASP A 120 9.93 -9.59 12.55
C ASP A 120 8.42 -9.89 12.59
N GLY A 121 8.04 -10.84 13.45
CA GLY A 121 6.63 -11.21 13.65
C GLY A 121 5.79 -10.12 14.29
N SER A 122 6.39 -9.02 14.75
CA SER A 122 5.73 -7.85 15.32
C SER A 122 5.62 -6.67 14.35
N ASP A 123 6.00 -6.84 13.08
CA ASP A 123 5.82 -5.84 12.04
C ASP A 123 4.35 -5.83 11.54
N PRO A 124 3.54 -4.81 11.88
CA PRO A 124 2.15 -4.76 11.46
C PRO A 124 1.99 -4.55 9.94
N TYR A 125 2.96 -3.89 9.29
CA TYR A 125 2.91 -3.56 7.88
C TYR A 125 3.17 -4.80 7.03
N ALA A 126 4.14 -5.63 7.41
CA ALA A 126 4.36 -6.92 6.77
C ALA A 126 3.11 -7.81 6.82
N TRP A 127 2.46 -7.91 7.98
CA TRP A 127 1.20 -8.65 8.12
C TRP A 127 0.06 -8.05 7.27
N PHE A 128 -0.05 -6.72 7.22
CA PHE A 128 -1.06 -6.07 6.39
C PHE A 128 -0.82 -6.33 4.91
N ASN A 129 0.43 -6.24 4.46
CA ASN A 129 0.84 -6.50 3.08
C ASN A 129 0.61 -7.97 2.68
N ILE A 130 0.79 -8.93 3.60
CA ILE A 130 0.38 -10.33 3.37
C ILE A 130 -1.12 -10.39 3.09
N GLY A 131 -1.93 -9.74 3.92
CA GLY A 131 -3.38 -9.68 3.75
C GLY A 131 -3.79 -9.06 2.42
N GLU A 132 -3.16 -7.95 2.04
CA GLU A 132 -3.42 -7.24 0.78
C GLU A 132 -3.12 -8.12 -0.43
N ASN A 133 -1.93 -8.71 -0.50
CA ASN A 133 -1.55 -9.57 -1.62
C ASN A 133 -2.41 -10.84 -1.69
N LEU A 134 -2.79 -11.45 -0.56
CA LEU A 134 -3.71 -12.59 -0.55
C LEU A 134 -5.12 -12.20 -1.02
N THR A 135 -5.60 -11.01 -0.67
CA THR A 135 -6.88 -10.46 -1.14
C THR A 135 -6.88 -10.31 -2.65
N MET A 136 -5.82 -9.69 -3.21
CA MET A 136 -5.64 -9.56 -4.66
C MET A 136 -5.55 -10.91 -5.40
N LEU A 137 -5.02 -11.95 -4.73
CA LEU A 137 -4.96 -13.32 -5.25
C LEU A 137 -6.29 -14.10 -5.13
N GLY A 138 -7.28 -13.54 -4.42
CA GLY A 138 -8.59 -14.14 -4.14
C GLY A 138 -8.61 -15.10 -2.94
N GLU A 139 -7.55 -15.10 -2.12
CA GLU A 139 -7.38 -15.99 -0.96
C GLU A 139 -7.89 -15.37 0.34
N TYR A 140 -9.16 -14.95 0.33
CA TYR A 140 -9.75 -14.10 1.39
C TYR A 140 -9.67 -14.70 2.81
N GLU A 141 -9.86 -16.02 2.96
CA GLU A 141 -9.78 -16.69 4.28
C GLU A 141 -8.40 -16.60 4.94
N ARG A 142 -7.34 -16.64 4.12
CA ARG A 142 -5.98 -16.44 4.61
C ARG A 142 -5.69 -14.95 4.82
N ALA A 143 -6.23 -14.10 3.94
CA ALA A 143 -6.05 -12.65 4.03
C ALA A 143 -6.57 -12.09 5.37
N VAL A 144 -7.78 -12.48 5.78
CA VAL A 144 -8.37 -11.98 7.04
C VAL A 144 -7.58 -12.37 8.29
N GLN A 145 -6.87 -13.50 8.27
CA GLN A 145 -5.98 -13.89 9.38
C GLN A 145 -4.78 -12.95 9.48
N ALA A 146 -4.20 -12.57 8.34
CA ALA A 146 -3.10 -11.62 8.29
C ALA A 146 -3.54 -10.20 8.68
N PHE A 147 -4.72 -9.76 8.24
CA PHE A 147 -5.29 -8.49 8.66
C PHE A 147 -5.60 -8.44 10.16
N ASP A 148 -6.17 -9.51 10.74
CA ASP A 148 -6.40 -9.60 12.18
C ASP A 148 -5.10 -9.48 12.97
N GLN A 149 -4.02 -10.13 12.49
CA GLN A 149 -2.70 -10.04 13.10
C GLN A 149 -2.14 -8.61 13.04
N ALA A 150 -2.20 -7.96 11.86
CA ALA A 150 -1.75 -6.58 11.69
C ALA A 150 -2.50 -5.60 12.60
N LEU A 151 -3.83 -5.71 12.65
CA LEU A 151 -4.69 -4.87 13.50
C LEU A 151 -4.47 -5.12 15.00
N THR A 152 -4.12 -6.36 15.39
CA THR A 152 -3.81 -6.71 16.79
C THR A 152 -2.48 -6.12 17.24
N ILE A 153 -1.47 -6.13 16.36
CA ILE A 153 -0.17 -5.48 16.62
C ILE A 153 -0.35 -3.97 16.71
N GLY A 154 -1.12 -3.40 15.79
CA GLY A 154 -1.47 -1.99 15.74
C GLY A 154 -0.93 -1.30 14.51
N LEU A 155 -1.77 -0.48 13.87
CA LEU A 155 -1.45 0.32 12.70
C LEU A 155 -1.69 1.81 13.01
N PRO A 156 -1.08 2.72 12.24
CA PRO A 156 -1.37 4.15 12.35
C PRO A 156 -2.87 4.46 12.30
N TRP A 157 -3.31 5.47 13.04
CA TRP A 157 -4.74 5.73 13.21
C TRP A 157 -5.47 6.08 11.90
N ARG A 158 -4.78 6.69 10.92
CA ARG A 158 -5.31 6.98 9.57
C ARG A 158 -5.14 5.83 8.57
N TRP A 159 -4.74 4.64 9.01
CA TRP A 159 -4.42 3.54 8.09
C TRP A 159 -5.56 3.26 7.09
N ASN A 160 -6.80 3.19 7.58
CA ASN A 160 -7.98 2.93 6.74
C ASN A 160 -8.45 4.14 5.92
N TRP A 161 -7.70 5.26 5.91
CA TRP A 161 -7.92 6.35 4.95
C TRP A 161 -7.34 6.01 3.59
N TYR A 162 -6.32 5.16 3.58
CA TYR A 162 -5.55 4.81 2.37
C TYR A 162 -5.64 3.33 2.03
N HIS A 163 -5.93 2.47 3.02
CA HIS A 163 -6.02 1.03 2.82
C HIS A 163 -7.43 0.49 3.06
N PHE A 164 -7.99 -0.20 2.07
CA PHE A 164 -9.37 -0.70 2.11
C PHE A 164 -9.50 -2.21 1.89
N THR A 165 -8.40 -2.88 1.53
CA THR A 165 -8.39 -4.31 1.17
C THR A 165 -8.81 -5.22 2.31
N SER A 166 -8.63 -4.79 3.57
CA SER A 166 -9.17 -5.48 4.74
C SER A 166 -10.70 -5.51 4.76
N LEU A 167 -11.37 -4.40 4.42
CA LEU A 167 -12.82 -4.30 4.35
C LEU A 167 -13.39 -5.20 3.25
N GLU A 168 -12.72 -5.26 2.10
CA GLU A 168 -13.06 -6.18 1.01
C GLU A 168 -12.98 -7.63 1.48
N ALA A 169 -11.83 -8.02 2.06
CA ALA A 169 -11.59 -9.40 2.50
C ALA A 169 -12.57 -9.85 3.59
N TYR A 170 -12.85 -9.00 4.59
CA TYR A 170 -13.83 -9.30 5.63
C TYR A 170 -15.23 -9.50 5.05
N ASN A 171 -15.65 -8.64 4.12
CA ASN A 171 -16.93 -8.82 3.42
C ASN A 171 -16.95 -10.12 2.60
N ALA A 172 -15.87 -10.48 1.91
CA ALA A 172 -15.77 -11.67 1.09
C ALA A 172 -15.95 -12.97 1.89
N VAL A 173 -15.49 -13.02 3.15
CA VAL A 173 -15.66 -14.16 4.05
C VAL A 173 -16.88 -14.06 4.97
N GLY A 174 -17.73 -13.05 4.78
CA GLY A 174 -18.94 -12.87 5.57
C GLY A 174 -18.73 -12.29 6.99
N ARG A 175 -17.56 -11.75 7.29
CA ARG A 175 -17.24 -11.03 8.53
C ARG A 175 -17.74 -9.58 8.48
N TYR A 176 -19.01 -9.40 8.14
CA TYR A 176 -19.64 -8.09 7.90
C TYR A 176 -19.57 -7.16 9.13
N GLU A 177 -19.71 -7.71 10.33
CA GLU A 177 -19.62 -6.93 11.57
C GLU A 177 -18.21 -6.34 11.79
N ASP A 178 -17.16 -7.03 11.34
CA ASP A 178 -15.80 -6.51 11.43
C ASP A 178 -15.60 -5.35 10.45
N THR A 179 -16.13 -5.46 9.23
CA THR A 179 -16.19 -4.36 8.27
C THR A 179 -16.91 -3.14 8.86
N LEU A 180 -18.10 -3.33 9.45
CA LEU A 180 -18.87 -2.24 10.04
C LEU A 180 -18.17 -1.60 11.24
N ARG A 181 -17.47 -2.39 12.06
CA ARG A 181 -16.68 -1.87 13.17
C ARG A 181 -15.52 -0.99 12.68
N LEU A 182 -14.76 -1.45 11.68
CA LEU A 182 -13.66 -0.67 11.10
C LEU A 182 -14.18 0.59 10.41
N ALA A 183 -15.26 0.49 9.64
CA ALA A 183 -15.89 1.63 9.00
C ALA A 183 -16.36 2.66 10.03
N GLN A 184 -17.00 2.22 11.12
CA GLN A 184 -17.45 3.12 12.18
C GLN A 184 -16.29 3.80 12.91
N ALA A 185 -15.17 3.11 13.11
CA ALA A 185 -13.96 3.72 13.67
C ALA A 185 -13.42 4.82 12.74
N ASN A 186 -13.33 4.54 11.43
CA ASN A 186 -12.88 5.49 10.41
C ASN A 186 -13.78 6.73 10.35
N LEU A 187 -15.10 6.55 10.35
CA LEU A 187 -16.05 7.68 10.32
C LEU A 187 -16.00 8.59 11.55
N ASN A 188 -15.40 8.13 12.65
CA ASN A 188 -15.36 8.84 13.93
C ASN A 188 -14.00 9.47 14.27
N ASP A 189 -12.97 9.30 13.42
CA ASP A 189 -11.60 9.73 13.73
C ASP A 189 -11.30 11.20 13.36
N GLY A 190 -12.27 11.90 12.78
CA GLY A 190 -12.19 13.32 12.44
C GLY A 190 -11.84 13.61 10.97
N GLY A 191 -11.50 12.61 10.16
CA GLY A 191 -11.30 12.77 8.71
C GLY A 191 -11.81 11.63 7.84
N GLY A 192 -11.95 10.41 8.38
CA GLY A 192 -12.42 9.25 7.62
C GLY A 192 -13.85 9.38 7.07
N GLN A 193 -14.64 10.36 7.52
CA GLN A 193 -15.94 10.70 6.91
C GLN A 193 -15.86 11.19 5.45
N TYR A 194 -14.66 11.50 4.95
CA TYR A 194 -14.44 11.88 3.56
C TYR A 194 -13.93 10.72 2.69
N VAL A 195 -13.75 9.53 3.26
CA VAL A 195 -13.24 8.35 2.57
C VAL A 195 -14.41 7.57 1.99
N GLU A 196 -14.60 7.63 0.68
CA GLU A 196 -15.77 7.07 -0.02
C GLU A 196 -15.85 5.54 0.13
N GLU A 197 -14.70 4.87 0.12
CA GLU A 197 -14.56 3.42 0.25
C GLU A 197 -15.14 2.92 1.58
N THR A 198 -15.05 3.74 2.64
CA THR A 198 -15.64 3.41 3.94
C THR A 198 -17.15 3.22 3.84
N PHE A 199 -17.83 4.12 3.12
CA PHE A 199 -19.27 4.03 2.91
C PHE A 199 -19.62 2.86 2.00
N TYR A 200 -18.85 2.67 0.91
CA TYR A 200 -19.09 1.58 -0.03
C TYR A 200 -19.02 0.21 0.64
N TYR A 201 -17.92 -0.11 1.34
CA TYR A 201 -17.78 -1.43 1.97
C TYR A 201 -18.74 -1.63 3.15
N ALA A 202 -19.08 -0.56 3.89
CA ALA A 202 -20.11 -0.62 4.92
C ALA A 202 -21.51 -0.88 4.34
N ALA A 203 -21.83 -0.28 3.18
CA ALA A 203 -23.10 -0.53 2.49
C ALA A 203 -23.21 -1.98 2.03
N VAL A 204 -22.14 -2.54 1.45
CA VAL A 204 -22.07 -3.96 1.08
C VAL A 204 -22.31 -4.86 2.29
N ALA A 205 -21.65 -4.58 3.42
CA ALA A 205 -21.84 -5.33 4.66
C ALA A 205 -23.30 -5.26 5.17
N ARG A 206 -23.89 -4.06 5.19
CA ARG A 206 -25.29 -3.83 5.62
C ARG A 206 -26.29 -4.55 4.73
N GLU A 207 -26.10 -4.52 3.42
CA GLU A 207 -26.96 -5.23 2.47
C GLU A 207 -26.97 -6.74 2.78
N LYS A 208 -25.79 -7.32 3.03
CA LYS A 208 -25.65 -8.75 3.35
C LYS A 208 -26.24 -9.14 4.70
N LEU A 209 -26.32 -8.21 5.65
CA LEU A 209 -27.02 -8.37 6.93
C LEU A 209 -28.53 -8.11 6.81
N GLY A 210 -29.04 -7.71 5.63
CA GLY A 210 -30.44 -7.38 5.41
C GLY A 210 -30.84 -5.96 5.83
N GLU A 211 -29.88 -5.10 6.19
CA GLU A 211 -30.09 -3.71 6.61
C GLU A 211 -30.22 -2.75 5.42
N THR A 212 -31.03 -3.11 4.41
CA THR A 212 -31.12 -2.41 3.11
C THR A 212 -31.51 -0.93 3.18
N GLN A 213 -32.15 -0.46 4.26
CA GLN A 213 -32.46 0.97 4.45
C GLN A 213 -31.27 1.80 4.94
N ARG A 214 -30.24 1.13 5.46
CA ARG A 214 -29.02 1.73 6.01
C ARG A 214 -27.80 1.49 5.12
N ALA A 215 -27.90 0.56 4.17
CA ALA A 215 -26.93 0.36 3.10
C ALA A 215 -26.96 1.57 2.15
#